data_AF-A0A090W271-F1
#
_entry.id   AF-A0A090W271-F1
#
_cell.length_a   1.000
_cell.length_b   1.000
_cell.length_c   1.000
_cell.angle_alpha   90.00
_cell.angle_beta   90.00
_cell.angle_gamma   90.00
#
_symmetry.space_group_name_H-M   'P 1'
#
loop_
_entity.id
_entity.type
_entity.pdbx_description
1 polymer ?
#
loop_
_entity_poly.entity_id
_entity_poly.type
_entity_poly.pdbx_seq_one_letter_code
_entity_poly.pdbx_strand_id
1 'polypeptide(L)'
;MAVISSNTGGIPEVNIHGVSGFLSDVGDTDDMIKNALYILSDEERLKTFKNNARKEALKFDLHAIVPQYEKIYEDTLSRCLVL
;
A
#
# COMPACT_ATOMS: atom_id res chain seq x y z
N MET A 1 -8.63 -5.26 -3.68
CA MET A 1 -9.81 -4.99 -2.81
C MET A 1 -9.58 -3.62 -2.18
N ALA A 2 -10.63 -2.88 -1.79
CA ALA A 2 -10.44 -1.74 -0.89
C ALA A 2 -9.97 -2.24 0.49
N VAL A 3 -9.11 -1.49 1.19
CA VAL A 3 -8.50 -1.91 2.47
C VAL A 3 -8.93 -0.98 3.60
N ILE A 4 -9.43 -1.55 4.69
CA ILE A 4 -9.67 -0.87 5.96
C ILE A 4 -8.66 -1.42 6.95
N SER A 5 -7.84 -0.55 7.55
CA SER A 5 -6.73 -0.98 8.40
C SER A 5 -6.44 0.01 9.50
N SER A 6 -5.65 -0.41 10.49
CA SER A 6 -5.16 0.47 11.53
C SER A 6 -4.08 1.43 11.02
N ASN A 7 -4.01 2.62 11.62
CA ASN A 7 -2.99 3.62 11.41
C ASN A 7 -1.75 3.30 12.25
N THR A 8 -1.05 2.22 11.94
CA THR A 8 0.10 1.78 12.74
C THR A 8 1.13 1.00 11.92
N GLY A 9 2.39 1.01 12.40
CA GLY A 9 3.51 0.37 11.73
C GLY A 9 3.74 0.91 10.31
N GLY A 10 4.07 0.01 9.38
CA GLY A 10 4.25 0.34 7.96
C GLY A 10 2.95 0.35 7.14
N ILE A 11 1.78 0.16 7.76
CA ILE A 11 0.50 0.15 7.03
C ILE A 11 0.22 1.48 6.31
N PRO A 12 0.50 2.66 6.90
CA PRO A 12 0.30 3.93 6.20
C PRO A 12 1.17 4.10 4.95
N GLU A 13 2.25 3.32 4.81
CA GLU A 13 3.11 3.34 3.63
C GLU A 13 2.47 2.63 2.43
N VAL A 14 1.57 1.67 2.68
CA VAL A 14 0.96 0.81 1.64
C VAL A 14 -0.53 1.05 1.44
N ASN A 15 -1.22 1.64 2.42
CA ASN A 15 -2.63 2.01 2.31
C ASN A 15 -2.81 3.52 2.43
N ILE A 16 -2.96 4.18 1.29
CA ILE A 16 -3.15 5.62 1.18
C ILE A 16 -4.57 5.99 1.63
N HIS A 17 -4.65 6.67 2.77
CA HIS A 17 -5.89 7.10 3.41
C HIS A 17 -6.76 7.94 2.47
N GLY A 18 -8.03 7.54 2.30
CA GLY A 18 -8.99 8.18 1.42
C GLY A 18 -8.81 7.88 -0.07
N VAL A 19 -7.79 7.10 -0.46
CA VAL A 19 -7.45 6.85 -1.87
C VAL A 19 -7.51 5.37 -2.22
N SER A 20 -6.65 4.54 -1.62
CA SER A 20 -6.66 3.08 -1.79
C SER A 20 -7.47 2.37 -0.71
N GLY A 21 -7.77 3.07 0.37
CA GLY A 21 -8.48 2.56 1.53
C GLY A 21 -8.58 3.62 2.62
N PHE A 22 -8.86 3.20 3.84
CA PHE A 22 -8.84 4.07 5.02
C PHE A 22 -7.97 3.50 6.13
N LEU A 23 -7.43 4.42 6.92
CA LEU A 23 -6.66 4.17 8.13
C LEU A 23 -7.47 4.73 9.30
N SER A 24 -7.62 3.95 10.37
CA SER A 24 -8.23 4.36 11.64
C SER A 24 -7.26 4.08 12.79
N ASP A 25 -7.27 4.88 13.85
CA ASP A 25 -6.33 4.66 14.97
C ASP A 25 -6.59 3.32 15.67
N VAL A 26 -5.57 2.77 16.32
CA VAL A 26 -5.67 1.46 16.97
C VAL A 26 -6.73 1.49 18.07
N GLY A 27 -7.74 0.63 17.95
CA GLY A 27 -8.86 0.57 18.88
C GLY A 27 -10.03 1.48 18.51
N ASP A 28 -9.88 2.39 17.55
CA ASP A 28 -10.96 3.23 17.04
C ASP A 28 -11.88 2.43 16.10
N THR A 29 -12.80 1.69 16.73
CA THR A 29 -13.72 0.81 16.02
C THR A 29 -14.82 1.60 15.32
N ASP A 30 -15.22 2.73 15.90
CA ASP A 30 -16.28 3.58 15.36
C ASP A 30 -15.86 4.22 14.03
N ASP A 31 -14.64 4.76 13.95
CA ASP A 31 -14.10 5.30 12.71
C ASP A 31 -13.90 4.20 11.66
N MET A 32 -13.44 3.01 12.08
CA MET A 32 -13.27 1.86 11.18
C MET A 32 -14.59 1.42 10.55
N ILE A 33 -15.67 1.36 11.34
CA ILE A 33 -17.03 1.04 10.85
C ILE A 33 -17.51 2.13 9.90
N LYS A 34 -17.38 3.40 10.28
CA LYS A 34 -17.79 4.55 9.45
C LYS A 34 -17.11 4.51 8.08
N ASN A 35 -15.82 4.25 8.03
CA ASN A 35 -15.05 4.18 6.80
C ASN A 35 -15.42 2.97 5.95
N ALA A 36 -15.64 1.81 6.57
CA ALA A 36 -16.12 0.62 5.87
C ALA A 36 -17.49 0.86 5.22
N LEU A 37 -18.44 1.42 5.98
CA LEU A 37 -19.77 1.75 5.46
C LEU A 37 -19.70 2.79 4.34
N TYR A 38 -18.88 3.83 4.51
CA TYR A 38 -18.69 4.85 3.49
C TYR A 38 -18.22 4.27 2.15
N ILE A 39 -17.30 3.30 2.15
CA ILE A 39 -16.86 2.64 0.92
C ILE A 39 -17.96 1.75 0.34
N LEU A 40 -18.62 0.95 1.19
CA LEU A 40 -19.56 -0.09 0.76
C LEU A 40 -20.95 0.45 0.36
N SER A 41 -21.32 1.64 0.80
CA SER A 41 -22.63 2.24 0.51
C SER A 41 -22.81 2.69 -0.95
N ASP A 42 -21.75 2.69 -1.75
CA ASP A 42 -21.72 3.26 -3.11
C ASP A 42 -20.81 2.39 -4.01
N GLU A 43 -21.40 1.79 -5.05
CA GLU A 43 -20.69 0.85 -5.92
C GLU A 43 -19.59 1.52 -6.75
N GLU A 44 -19.80 2.74 -7.24
CA GLU A 44 -18.80 3.46 -8.05
C GLU A 44 -17.63 3.92 -7.18
N ARG A 45 -17.93 4.32 -5.94
CA ARG A 45 -16.90 4.59 -4.94
C ARG A 45 -16.10 3.33 -4.62
N LEU A 46 -16.77 2.21 -4.32
CA LEU A 46 -16.11 0.93 -4.07
C LEU A 46 -15.20 0.52 -5.24
N LYS A 47 -15.68 0.68 -6.48
CA LYS A 47 -14.90 0.39 -7.70
C LYS A 47 -13.67 1.30 -7.80
N THR A 48 -13.81 2.58 -7.45
CA THR A 48 -12.72 3.55 -7.44
C THR A 48 -11.64 3.14 -6.43
N PHE A 49 -12.04 2.83 -5.18
CA PHE A 49 -11.12 2.34 -4.15
C PHE A 49 -10.42 1.03 -4.58
N LYS A 50 -11.16 0.08 -5.17
CA LYS A 50 -10.56 -1.17 -5.69
C LYS A 50 -9.50 -0.89 -6.76
N ASN A 51 -9.77 0.02 -7.69
CA ASN A 51 -8.82 0.38 -8.75
C ASN A 51 -7.59 1.08 -8.19
N ASN A 52 -7.77 2.00 -7.26
CA ASN A 52 -6.67 2.71 -6.61
C ASN A 52 -5.81 1.77 -5.76
N ALA A 53 -6.43 0.87 -4.98
CA ALA A 53 -5.70 -0.16 -4.23
C ALA A 53 -4.86 -1.07 -5.14
N ARG A 54 -5.40 -1.44 -6.31
CA ARG A 54 -4.62 -2.20 -7.30
C ARG A 54 -3.43 -1.40 -7.83
N LYS A 55 -3.62 -0.12 -8.16
CA LYS A 55 -2.54 0.76 -8.62
C LYS A 55 -1.45 0.92 -7.55
N GLU A 56 -1.84 1.05 -6.28
CA GLU A 56 -0.89 1.16 -5.16
C GLU A 56 -0.08 -0.13 -5.01
N ALA A 57 -0.75 -1.29 -5.03
CA ALA A 57 -0.09 -2.59 -4.94
C ALA A 57 0.93 -2.82 -6.07
N LEU A 58 0.65 -2.33 -7.28
CA LEU A 58 1.57 -2.45 -8.43
C LEU A 58 2.89 -1.69 -8.25
N LYS A 59 2.97 -0.72 -7.32
CA LYS A 59 4.26 -0.07 -7.00
C LYS A 59 5.24 -1.02 -6.31
N PHE A 60 4.72 -2.07 -5.71
CA PHE A 60 5.49 -3.11 -5.01
C PHE A 60 5.56 -4.41 -5.83
N ASP A 61 5.26 -4.34 -7.13
CA ASP A 61 5.33 -5.50 -8.01
C ASP A 61 6.74 -6.07 -8.07
N LEU A 62 6.84 -7.40 -8.08
CA LEU A 62 8.10 -8.12 -8.09
C LEU A 62 9.02 -7.65 -9.24
N HIS A 63 8.47 -7.45 -10.44
CA HIS A 63 9.25 -7.04 -11.61
C HIS A 63 9.76 -5.61 -11.50
N ALA A 64 9.12 -4.77 -10.68
CA ALA A 64 9.59 -3.42 -10.39
C ALA A 64 10.63 -3.41 -9.26
N ILE A 65 10.49 -4.29 -8.26
CA ILE A 65 11.29 -4.28 -7.03
C ILE A 65 12.58 -5.10 -7.16
N VAL A 66 12.55 -6.30 -7.75
CA VAL A 66 13.73 -7.18 -7.87
C VAL A 66 14.92 -6.50 -8.56
N PRO A 67 14.75 -5.80 -9.70
CA PRO A 67 15.87 -5.13 -10.36
C PRO A 67 16.54 -4.05 -9.49
N GLN A 68 15.81 -3.45 -8.54
CA GLN A 68 16.39 -2.47 -7.61
C GLN A 68 17.33 -3.14 -6.62
N TYR A 69 16.98 -4.33 -6.13
CA TYR A 69 17.86 -5.13 -5.28
C TYR A 69 19.07 -5.65 -6.05
N GLU A 70 18.87 -6.16 -7.26
CA GLU A 70 19.96 -6.62 -8.14
C GLU A 70 20.99 -5.52 -8.38
N LYS A 71 20.52 -4.30 -8.69
CA LYS A 71 21.40 -3.15 -8.86
C LYS A 71 22.24 -2.84 -7.61
N ILE A 72 21.67 -2.97 -6.41
CA ILE A 72 22.42 -2.77 -5.16
C ILE A 72 23.52 -3.83 -5.02
N TYR A 73 23.24 -5.09 -5.36
CA TYR A 73 24.24 -6.16 -5.36
C TYR A 73 25.34 -5.90 -6.40
N GLU A 74 24.97 -5.53 -7.63
CA GLU A 74 25.92 -5.19 -8.71
C GLU A 74 26.81 -4.00 -8.33
N ASP A 75 26.23 -2.94 -7.77
CA ASP A 75 26.95 -1.75 -7.31
C ASP A 75 27.93 -2.09 -6.17
N THR A 76 27.51 -2.96 -5.24
CA THR A 76 28.36 -3.40 -4.12
C THR A 76 29.51 -4.26 -4.61
N LEU A 77 29.24 -5.25 -5.47
CA LEU A 77 30.26 -6.10 -6.06
C LEU A 77 31.26 -5.28 -6.87
N SER A 78 30.79 -4.34 -7.70
CA SER A 78 31.65 -3.47 -8.49
C SER A 78 32.57 -2.59 -7.64
N ARG A 79 32.15 -2.20 -6.43
CA ARG A 79 32.99 -1.41 -5.50
C ARG A 79 33.97 -2.26 -4.69
N CYS A 80 33.59 -3.51 -4.39
CA CYS A 80 34.37 -4.40 -3.53
C CYS A 80 35.35 -5.32 -4.30
N LEU A 81 35.08 -5.61 -5.58
CA LEU A 81 35.93 -6.46 -6.44
C LEU A 81 37.00 -5.69 -7.22
N VAL A 82 37.16 -4.38 -6.98
CA VAL A 82 38.33 -3.62 -7.46
C VAL A 82 39.53 -4.02 -6.59
N LEU A 83 40.18 -5.12 -6.98
CA LEU A 83 41.59 -5.43 -6.69
C LEU A 83 42.44 -4.99 -7.89
#